data_AF-A0A2V9RLC0-F1
#
_entry.id   AF-A0A2V9RLC0-F1
#
_cell.length_a   1.000
_cell.length_b   1.000
_cell.length_c   1.000
_cell.angle_alpha   90.00
_cell.angle_beta   90.00
_cell.angle_gamma   90.00
#
_symmetry.space_group_name_H-M   'P 1'
#
loop_
_entity.id
_entity.type
_entity.pdbx_description
1 polymer ?
#
loop_
_entity_poly.entity_id
_entity_poly.type
_entity_poly.pdbx_seq_one_letter_code
_entity_poly.pdbx_strand_id
1 'polypeptide(L)'
;QEIVARYADTAVVFPVHYNPKVREVVFPLLSGIDRIWLTDPMDYVDTARMIQRSTLVLTDSGGIQEEAPSEGKPVLVMRNKTERPEGVSAGTARLVGTHKDKIVKEAAALLSSPRKYRAMAHAVNPYGDGKASGRIAGFLLYAFGKTTRKPAPFVGRQAKKKQEN
;
A
#
# COMPACT_ATOMS: atom_id res chain seq x y z
N GLN A 1 -18.51 -1.32 6.09
CA GLN A 1 -19.93 -1.69 5.91
C GLN A 1 -20.42 -1.39 4.49
N GLU A 2 -20.42 -0.12 4.04
CA GLU A 2 -20.99 0.27 2.74
C GLU A 2 -20.39 -0.48 1.54
N ILE A 3 -19.08 -0.74 1.54
CA ILE A 3 -18.41 -1.53 0.50
C ILE A 3 -18.94 -2.96 0.44
N VAL A 4 -18.96 -3.69 1.55
CA VAL A 4 -19.45 -5.09 1.55
C VAL A 4 -20.94 -5.17 1.24
N ALA A 5 -21.74 -4.17 1.64
CA ALA A 5 -23.16 -4.10 1.30
C ALA A 5 -23.38 -3.91 -0.21
N ARG A 6 -22.51 -3.14 -0.89
CA ARG A 6 -22.62 -2.85 -2.32
C ARG A 6 -22.04 -3.93 -3.23
N TYR A 7 -21.02 -4.65 -2.77
CA TYR A 7 -20.28 -5.63 -3.57
C TYR A 7 -20.36 -7.00 -2.89
N ALA A 8 -21.26 -7.88 -3.38
CA ALA A 8 -21.54 -9.19 -2.78
C ALA A 8 -20.35 -10.17 -2.81
N ASP A 9 -19.43 -9.98 -3.76
CA ASP A 9 -18.20 -10.76 -3.95
C ASP A 9 -17.00 -10.21 -3.17
N THR A 10 -17.20 -9.18 -2.35
CA THR A 10 -16.13 -8.50 -1.62
C THR A 10 -16.20 -8.78 -0.13
N ALA A 11 -15.05 -9.03 0.49
CA ALA A 11 -14.93 -9.12 1.95
C ALA A 11 -13.84 -8.16 2.46
N VAL A 12 -13.92 -7.81 3.74
CA VAL A 12 -12.97 -6.95 4.43
C VAL A 12 -12.32 -7.74 5.55
N VAL A 13 -10.99 -7.81 5.53
CA VAL A 13 -10.18 -8.24 6.68
C VAL A 13 -9.60 -7.00 7.32
N PHE A 14 -9.88 -6.79 8.61
CA PHE A 14 -9.35 -5.66 9.36
C PHE A 14 -8.59 -6.16 10.60
N PRO A 15 -7.25 -6.22 10.54
CA PRO A 15 -6.40 -6.45 11.71
C PRO A 15 -6.49 -5.23 12.64
N VAL A 16 -7.20 -5.37 13.76
CA VAL A 16 -7.53 -4.26 14.65
C VAL A 16 -6.42 -4.06 15.67
N HIS A 17 -5.73 -2.91 15.61
CA HIS A 17 -4.66 -2.53 16.55
C HIS A 17 -5.06 -2.80 18.01
N TYR A 18 -4.11 -3.22 18.85
CA TYR A 18 -4.32 -3.46 20.29
C TYR A 18 -4.68 -2.21 21.11
N ASN A 19 -4.80 -1.04 20.48
CA ASN A 19 -5.09 0.20 21.18
C ASN A 19 -6.57 0.15 21.62
N PRO A 20 -6.87 0.18 22.92
CA PRO A 20 -8.25 0.08 23.41
C PRO A 20 -9.17 1.11 22.76
N LYS A 21 -8.70 2.34 22.56
CA LYS A 21 -9.48 3.42 21.92
C LYS A 21 -9.89 3.09 20.48
N VAL A 22 -9.06 2.34 19.75
CA VAL A 22 -9.40 1.89 18.40
C VAL A 22 -10.44 0.76 18.48
N ARG A 23 -10.22 -0.19 19.39
CA ARG A 23 -11.11 -1.36 19.55
C ARG A 23 -12.51 -0.98 20.02
N GLU A 24 -12.62 -0.05 20.97
CA GLU A 24 -13.87 0.51 21.48
C GLU A 24 -14.72 1.16 20.38
N VAL A 25 -14.08 1.67 19.32
CA VAL A 25 -14.80 2.23 18.16
C VAL A 25 -15.10 1.14 17.13
N VAL A 26 -14.13 0.30 16.80
CA VAL A 26 -14.21 -0.65 15.69
C VAL A 26 -15.16 -1.81 15.98
N PHE A 27 -15.03 -2.46 17.14
CA PHE A 27 -15.79 -3.67 17.44
C PHE A 27 -17.31 -3.41 17.50
N PRO A 28 -17.82 -2.38 18.22
CA PRO A 28 -19.26 -2.12 18.25
C PRO A 28 -19.84 -1.78 16.88
N LEU A 29 -19.05 -1.16 16.00
CA LEU A 29 -19.50 -0.78 14.66
C LEU A 29 -19.46 -1.93 13.66
N LEU A 30 -18.48 -2.84 13.73
CA LEU A 30 -18.21 -3.77 12.63
C LEU A 30 -18.38 -5.25 13.00
N SER A 31 -18.50 -5.60 14.29
CA SER A 31 -18.67 -7.00 14.70
C SER A 31 -20.00 -7.57 14.23
N GLY A 32 -20.00 -8.85 13.83
CA GLY A 32 -21.21 -9.57 13.40
C GLY A 32 -21.73 -9.18 12.01
N ILE A 33 -21.07 -8.25 11.31
CA ILE A 33 -21.40 -7.92 9.92
C ILE A 33 -20.79 -8.99 9.01
N ASP A 34 -21.64 -9.64 8.22
CA ASP A 34 -21.22 -10.63 7.23
C ASP A 34 -20.12 -10.07 6.30
N ARG A 35 -19.13 -10.91 5.99
CA ARG A 35 -17.94 -10.58 5.18
C ARG A 35 -17.06 -9.45 5.73
N ILE A 36 -17.19 -9.09 7.01
CA ILE A 36 -16.20 -8.27 7.72
C ILE A 36 -15.55 -9.11 8.81
N TRP A 37 -14.27 -9.43 8.64
CA TRP A 37 -13.48 -10.15 9.62
C TRP A 37 -12.59 -9.19 10.40
N LEU A 38 -12.97 -8.96 11.66
CA LEU A 38 -12.11 -8.31 12.64
C LEU A 38 -11.16 -9.35 13.21
N THR A 39 -9.86 -9.09 13.11
CA THR A 39 -8.81 -9.99 13.63
C THR A 39 -7.92 -9.24 14.59
N ASP A 40 -7.16 -9.96 15.41
CA ASP A 40 -6.01 -9.36 16.09
C ASP A 40 -4.97 -8.88 15.06
N PRO A 41 -4.08 -7.93 15.44
CA PRO A 41 -2.96 -7.54 14.61
C PRO A 41 -2.15 -8.76 14.16
N MET A 42 -1.85 -8.81 12.87
CA MET A 42 -1.11 -9.90 12.26
C MET A 42 0.40 -9.67 12.40
N ASP A 43 1.16 -10.76 12.43
CA ASP A 43 2.61 -10.65 12.25
C ASP A 43 2.96 -10.23 10.81
N TYR A 44 4.25 -9.99 10.56
CA TYR A 44 4.71 -9.55 9.25
C TYR A 44 4.38 -10.54 8.13
N VAL A 45 4.59 -11.83 8.37
CA VAL A 45 4.43 -12.86 7.34
C VAL A 45 2.97 -12.99 6.94
N ASP A 46 2.07 -12.97 7.91
CA ASP A 46 0.64 -13.04 7.66
C ASP A 46 0.10 -11.76 7.03
N THR A 47 0.62 -10.59 7.43
CA THR A 47 0.30 -9.32 6.77
C THR A 47 0.71 -9.33 5.30
N ALA A 48 1.94 -9.76 4.99
CA ALA A 48 2.43 -9.84 3.62
C ALA A 48 1.59 -10.80 2.76
N ARG A 49 1.24 -11.98 3.29
CA ARG A 49 0.35 -12.94 2.63
C ARG A 49 -1.05 -12.38 2.40
N MET A 50 -1.58 -11.62 3.36
CA MET A 50 -2.89 -10.99 3.24
C MET A 50 -2.88 -9.92 2.14
N ILE A 51 -1.83 -9.09 2.08
CA ILE A 51 -1.63 -8.10 1.02
C ILE A 51 -1.58 -8.80 -0.34
N GLN A 52 -0.77 -9.85 -0.49
CA GLN A 52 -0.65 -10.63 -1.74
C GLN A 52 -2.00 -11.17 -2.25
N ARG A 53 -2.90 -11.56 -1.33
CA ARG A 53 -4.24 -12.09 -1.66
C ARG A 53 -5.30 -11.01 -1.79
N SER A 54 -5.04 -9.80 -1.33
CA SER A 54 -5.98 -8.68 -1.42
C SER A 54 -6.19 -8.22 -2.86
N THR A 55 -7.36 -7.63 -3.12
CA THR A 55 -7.61 -6.86 -4.35
C THR A 55 -7.00 -5.47 -4.20
N LEU A 56 -7.30 -4.76 -3.11
CA LEU A 56 -6.78 -3.42 -2.83
C LEU A 56 -6.62 -3.24 -1.32
N VAL A 57 -5.80 -2.28 -0.91
CA VAL A 57 -5.48 -2.03 0.50
C VAL A 57 -5.90 -0.61 0.89
N LEU A 58 -6.62 -0.48 2.01
CA LEU A 58 -6.87 0.80 2.69
C LEU A 58 -5.94 0.87 3.89
N THR A 59 -5.13 1.93 3.99
CA THR A 59 -4.14 2.01 5.07
C THR A 59 -3.74 3.45 5.40
N ASP A 60 -3.30 3.69 6.62
CA ASP A 60 -2.56 4.87 7.05
C ASP A 60 -1.07 4.57 7.33
N SER A 61 -0.66 3.30 7.22
CA SER A 61 0.71 2.83 7.45
C SER A 61 1.66 3.27 6.33
N GLY A 62 2.82 3.79 6.72
CA GLY A 62 3.91 4.13 5.79
C GLY A 62 4.53 2.91 5.12
N GLY A 63 4.79 1.84 5.88
CA GLY A 63 5.40 0.61 5.34
C GLY A 63 4.51 -0.08 4.30
N ILE A 64 3.20 -0.17 4.58
CA ILE A 64 2.25 -0.78 3.64
C ILE A 64 2.13 0.03 2.34
N GLN A 65 2.31 1.36 2.38
CA GLN A 65 2.36 2.19 1.17
C GLN A 65 3.55 1.83 0.26
N GLU A 66 4.65 1.31 0.80
CA GLU A 66 5.82 0.87 0.03
C GLU A 66 5.71 -0.58 -0.42
N GLU A 67 5.18 -1.45 0.45
CA GLU A 67 5.13 -2.90 0.25
C GLU A 67 4.02 -3.33 -0.69
N ALA A 68 2.78 -2.87 -0.48
CA ALA A 68 1.62 -3.30 -1.28
C ALA A 68 1.77 -3.04 -2.79
N PRO A 69 2.38 -1.91 -3.24
CA PRO A 69 2.70 -1.72 -4.65
C PRO A 69 3.69 -2.73 -5.24
N SER A 70 4.58 -3.33 -4.43
CA SER A 70 5.49 -4.38 -4.91
C SER A 70 4.72 -5.64 -5.34
N GLU A 71 3.56 -5.87 -4.73
CA GLU A 71 2.65 -6.97 -5.04
C GLU A 71 1.56 -6.57 -6.05
N GLY A 72 1.70 -5.40 -6.68
CA GLY A 72 0.74 -4.87 -7.65
C GLY A 72 -0.62 -4.53 -7.05
N LYS A 73 -0.68 -4.20 -5.75
CA LYS A 73 -1.93 -3.90 -5.05
C LYS A 73 -2.17 -2.40 -4.99
N PRO A 74 -3.29 -1.89 -5.53
CA PRO A 74 -3.67 -0.49 -5.36
C PRO A 74 -3.82 -0.10 -3.88
N VAL A 75 -3.24 1.04 -3.51
CA VAL A 75 -3.29 1.55 -2.12
C VAL A 75 -4.13 2.81 -2.02
N LEU A 76 -5.14 2.80 -1.14
CA LEU A 76 -5.89 3.98 -0.74
C LEU A 76 -5.40 4.44 0.64
N VAL A 77 -4.73 5.59 0.65
CA VAL A 77 -4.08 6.14 1.84
C VAL A 77 -5.08 6.98 2.63
N MET A 78 -5.45 6.52 3.82
CA MET A 78 -6.44 7.16 4.69
C MET A 78 -5.86 8.33 5.51
N ARG A 79 -5.06 9.19 4.86
CA ARG A 79 -4.44 10.38 5.43
C ARG A 79 -4.63 11.56 4.49
N ASN A 80 -4.61 12.77 5.05
CA ASN A 80 -4.68 14.01 4.26
C ASN A 80 -3.32 14.40 3.67
N LYS A 81 -2.23 13.92 4.26
CA LYS A 81 -0.84 14.12 3.83
C LYS A 81 -0.09 12.80 3.98
N THR A 82 0.97 12.61 3.18
CA THR A 82 1.86 11.44 3.27
C THR A 82 3.31 11.85 3.13
N GLU A 83 4.17 11.17 3.88
CA GLU A 83 5.63 11.15 3.75
C GLU A 83 6.13 10.29 2.58
N ARG A 84 5.19 9.78 1.75
CA ARG A 84 5.42 8.91 0.59
C ARG A 84 4.81 9.50 -0.69
N PRO A 85 5.19 10.74 -1.08
CA PRO A 85 4.62 11.39 -2.27
C PRO A 85 4.92 10.64 -3.57
N GLU A 86 6.02 9.89 -3.64
CA GLU A 86 6.49 9.18 -4.83
C GLU A 86 5.47 8.15 -5.32
N GLY A 87 4.83 7.42 -4.40
CA GLY A 87 3.80 6.41 -4.71
C GLY A 87 2.51 7.04 -5.22
N VAL A 88 2.17 8.24 -4.70
CA VAL A 88 1.07 9.05 -5.23
C VAL A 88 1.39 9.52 -6.65
N SER A 89 2.61 10.05 -6.87
CA SER A 89 3.07 10.46 -8.20
C SER A 89 3.21 9.29 -9.18
N ALA A 90 3.53 8.09 -8.69
CA ALA A 90 3.62 6.87 -9.50
C ALA A 90 2.25 6.37 -9.95
N GLY A 91 1.21 6.69 -9.19
CA GLY A 91 -0.12 6.13 -9.33
C GLY A 91 -0.28 4.77 -8.63
N THR A 92 0.68 4.31 -7.83
CA THR A 92 0.52 3.09 -7.02
C THR A 92 -0.35 3.33 -5.79
N ALA A 93 -0.37 4.56 -5.29
CA ALA A 93 -1.15 4.98 -4.12
C ALA A 93 -2.02 6.21 -4.41
N ARG A 94 -3.10 6.39 -3.64
CA ARG A 94 -3.99 7.57 -3.71
C ARG A 94 -4.35 8.08 -2.32
N LEU A 95 -4.14 9.36 -2.06
CA LEU A 95 -4.62 10.02 -0.83
C LEU A 95 -6.13 10.20 -0.85
N VAL A 96 -6.82 9.44 -0.01
CA VAL A 96 -8.28 9.50 0.14
C VAL A 96 -8.74 10.29 1.36
N GLY A 97 -7.83 10.65 2.27
CA GLY A 97 -8.18 11.35 3.50
C GLY A 97 -9.00 10.46 4.44
N THR A 98 -9.77 11.09 5.33
CA THR A 98 -10.56 10.40 6.36
C THR A 98 -12.08 10.53 6.17
N HIS A 99 -12.52 11.20 5.10
CA HIS A 99 -13.94 11.38 4.81
C HIS A 99 -14.54 10.12 4.19
N LYS A 100 -15.61 9.60 4.82
CA LYS A 100 -16.32 8.37 4.43
C LYS A 100 -16.63 8.34 2.92
N ASP A 101 -17.27 9.38 2.40
CA ASP A 101 -17.76 9.40 1.03
C ASP A 101 -16.63 9.31 0.01
N LYS A 102 -15.49 9.95 0.29
CA LYS A 102 -14.32 9.85 -0.57
C LYS A 102 -13.69 8.46 -0.51
N ILE A 103 -13.54 7.88 0.68
CA ILE A 103 -13.00 6.51 0.85
C ILE A 103 -13.88 5.51 0.08
N VAL A 104 -15.20 5.57 0.27
CA VAL A 104 -16.15 4.67 -0.40
C VAL A 104 -16.12 4.86 -1.91
N LYS A 105 -16.17 6.11 -2.40
CA LYS A 105 -16.12 6.41 -3.83
C LYS A 105 -14.88 5.84 -4.50
N GLU A 106 -13.71 6.02 -3.89
CA GLU A 106 -12.44 5.58 -4.46
C GLU A 106 -12.27 4.06 -4.40
N ALA A 107 -12.67 3.42 -3.30
CA ALA A 107 -12.70 1.95 -3.21
C ALA A 107 -13.67 1.35 -4.23
N ALA A 108 -14.89 1.88 -4.32
CA ALA A 108 -15.89 1.46 -5.30
C ALA A 108 -15.38 1.62 -6.74
N ALA A 109 -14.68 2.72 -7.05
CA ALA A 109 -14.12 2.94 -8.37
C ALA A 109 -13.07 1.89 -8.76
N LEU A 110 -12.30 1.37 -7.80
CA LEU A 110 -11.32 0.31 -8.04
C LEU A 110 -11.98 -1.07 -8.16
N LEU A 111 -12.98 -1.35 -7.32
CA LEU A 111 -13.73 -2.62 -7.37
C LEU A 111 -14.59 -2.75 -8.64
N SER A 112 -15.14 -1.64 -9.16
CA SER A 112 -16.05 -1.67 -10.32
C SER A 112 -15.40 -1.40 -11.67
N SER A 113 -14.16 -0.92 -11.72
CA SER A 113 -13.51 -0.54 -12.97
C SER A 113 -12.17 -1.26 -13.15
N PRO A 114 -12.14 -2.35 -13.94
CA PRO A 114 -10.91 -3.07 -14.26
C PRO A 114 -9.83 -2.17 -14.87
N ARG A 115 -10.23 -1.13 -15.61
CA ARG A 115 -9.30 -0.13 -16.16
C ARG A 115 -8.62 0.69 -15.06
N LYS A 116 -9.40 1.23 -14.10
CA LYS A 116 -8.83 2.02 -12.98
C LYS A 116 -7.96 1.15 -12.09
N TYR A 117 -8.40 -0.07 -11.82
CA TYR A 117 -7.63 -1.06 -11.08
C TYR A 117 -6.27 -1.33 -11.74
N ARG A 118 -6.27 -1.75 -13.03
CA ARG A 118 -5.03 -2.07 -13.76
C ARG A 118 -4.07 -0.89 -13.84
N ALA A 119 -4.59 0.34 -13.96
CA ALA A 119 -3.76 1.53 -13.99
C ALA A 119 -2.92 1.71 -12.71
N MET A 120 -3.48 1.37 -11.53
CA MET A 120 -2.75 1.42 -10.26
C MET A 120 -1.93 0.14 -10.01
N ALA A 121 -2.49 -1.03 -10.30
CA ALA A 121 -1.85 -2.33 -10.07
C ALA A 121 -0.59 -2.54 -10.92
N HIS A 122 -0.54 -1.96 -12.12
CA HIS A 122 0.63 -2.04 -13.02
C HIS A 122 1.53 -0.80 -12.95
N ALA A 123 1.23 0.16 -12.07
CA ALA A 123 2.12 1.30 -11.86
C ALA A 123 3.45 0.80 -11.26
N VAL A 124 4.56 1.40 -11.70
CA VAL A 124 5.88 0.97 -11.24
C VAL A 124 6.09 1.43 -9.81
N ASN A 125 6.42 0.50 -8.91
CA ASN A 125 6.79 0.83 -7.54
C ASN A 125 8.03 1.75 -7.52
N PRO A 126 7.91 2.99 -7.01
CA PRO A 126 9.02 3.94 -6.98
C PRO A 126 9.99 3.69 -5.82
N TYR A 127 9.70 2.78 -4.89
CA TYR A 127 10.48 2.61 -3.65
C TYR A 127 11.64 1.63 -3.78
N GLY A 128 11.60 0.71 -4.75
CA GLY A 128 12.71 -0.21 -4.93
C GLY A 128 12.45 -1.32 -5.92
N ASP A 129 13.47 -2.16 -6.07
CA ASP A 129 13.53 -3.31 -6.97
C ASP A 129 14.00 -4.58 -6.24
N GLY A 130 13.91 -4.60 -4.90
CA GLY A 130 14.36 -5.71 -4.06
C GLY A 130 15.88 -5.82 -3.88
N LYS A 131 16.69 -4.89 -4.43
CA LYS A 131 18.16 -4.95 -4.36
C LYS A 131 18.79 -3.92 -3.41
N ALA A 132 17.99 -3.32 -2.52
CA ALA A 132 18.46 -2.28 -1.60
C ALA A 132 19.61 -2.78 -0.70
N SER A 133 19.45 -3.93 -0.05
CA SER A 133 20.46 -4.49 0.86
C SER A 133 21.81 -4.71 0.17
N GLY A 134 21.79 -5.26 -1.06
CA GLY A 134 23.00 -5.45 -1.85
C GLY A 134 23.69 -4.13 -2.23
N ARG A 135 22.91 -3.10 -2.56
CA ARG A 135 23.47 -1.75 -2.83
C ARG A 135 24.08 -1.13 -1.58
N ILE A 136 23.41 -1.25 -0.43
CA ILE A 136 23.91 -0.72 0.85
C ILE A 136 25.22 -1.42 1.22
N ALA A 137 25.24 -2.76 1.22
CA ALA A 137 26.45 -3.53 1.51
C ALA A 137 27.59 -3.18 0.54
N GLY A 138 27.29 -3.11 -0.76
CA GLY A 138 28.27 -2.69 -1.77
C GLY A 138 28.81 -1.27 -1.54
N PHE A 139 27.97 -0.36 -1.07
CA PHE A 139 28.39 1.02 -0.78
C PHE A 139 29.29 1.07 0.45
N LEU A 140 28.98 0.32 1.50
CA LEU A 140 29.83 0.21 2.68
C LEU A 140 31.22 -0.34 2.32
N LEU A 141 31.27 -1.42 1.52
CA LEU A 141 32.55 -1.97 1.05
C LEU A 141 33.37 -0.93 0.25
N TYR A 142 32.71 -0.15 -0.61
CA TYR A 142 33.36 0.93 -1.35
C TYR A 142 33.86 2.04 -0.41
N ALA A 143 33.02 2.51 0.51
CA ALA A 143 33.33 3.60 1.44
C ALA A 143 34.51 3.27 2.38
N PHE A 144 34.66 2.01 2.76
CA PHE A 144 35.77 1.54 3.60
C PHE A 144 36.96 0.96 2.80
N GLY A 145 37.03 1.23 1.49
CA GLY A 145 38.17 0.84 0.65
C GLY A 145 38.36 -0.67 0.44
N LYS A 146 37.31 -1.48 0.69
CA LYS A 146 37.32 -2.93 0.46
C LYS A 146 37.02 -3.30 -1.00
N THR A 147 36.52 -2.37 -1.78
CA THR A 147 36.37 -2.46 -3.24
C THR A 147 36.55 -1.09 -3.87
N THR A 148 37.02 -1.03 -5.11
CA THR A 148 37.09 0.19 -5.91
C THR A 148 35.78 0.48 -6.65
N ARG A 149 34.87 -0.49 -6.72
CA ARG A 149 33.61 -0.37 -7.47
C ARG A 149 32.50 0.21 -6.60
N LYS A 150 32.08 1.44 -6.89
CA LYS A 150 30.88 2.04 -6.31
C LYS A 150 29.61 1.42 -6.91
N PRO A 151 28.62 0.97 -6.12
CA PRO A 151 27.36 0.47 -6.65
C PRO A 151 26.56 1.59 -7.32
N ALA A 152 25.85 1.27 -8.40
CA ALA A 152 24.95 2.21 -9.06
C ALA A 152 23.74 2.52 -8.16
N PRO A 153 23.27 3.79 -8.13
CA PRO A 153 22.07 4.15 -7.41
C PRO A 153 20.84 3.45 -8.00
N PHE A 154 19.81 3.28 -7.18
CA PHE A 154 18.50 2.90 -7.70
C PHE A 154 17.89 4.08 -8.47
N VAL A 155 17.34 3.82 -9.65
CA VAL A 155 16.65 4.81 -10.47
C VAL A 155 15.22 4.32 -10.68
N GLY A 156 14.28 4.90 -9.95
CA GLY A 156 12.84 4.66 -10.17
C GLY A 156 12.42 5.13 -11.56
N ARG A 157 11.61 4.33 -12.27
CA ARG A 157 11.25 4.59 -13.69
C ARG A 157 10.52 5.91 -13.96
N GLN A 158 10.15 6.70 -12.96
CA GLN A 158 9.63 8.06 -13.16
C GLN A 158 10.67 9.02 -13.77
N ALA A 159 11.98 8.75 -13.60
CA ALA A 159 13.03 9.64 -14.09
C ALA A 159 13.13 9.72 -15.63
N LYS A 160 12.54 8.77 -16.39
CA LYS A 160 12.64 8.79 -17.87
C LYS A 160 11.62 9.70 -18.57
N LYS A 161 10.48 10.03 -17.95
CA LYS A 161 9.47 10.89 -18.61
C LYS A 161 9.76 12.39 -18.57
N LYS A 162 10.79 12.83 -17.85
CA LYS A 162 11.18 14.25 -17.74
C LYS A 162 12.34 14.66 -18.66
N GLN A 163 12.86 13.75 -19.50
CA GLN A 163 13.94 14.03 -20.45
C GLN A 163 13.50 13.99 -21.93
N GLU A 164 12.20 13.85 -22.22
CA GLU A 164 11.67 13.78 -23.59
C GLU A 164 10.58 14.83 -23.90
N ASN A 165 10.48 15.91 -23.11
CA ASN A 165 9.67 17.09 -23.45
C ASN A 165 10.49 18.37 -23.37
#